data_AF-A0A3C1T5R9-F1
#
_entry.id   AF-A0A3C1T5R9-F1
#
_cell.length_a   1.000
_cell.length_b   1.000
_cell.length_c   1.000
_cell.angle_alpha   90.00
_cell.angle_beta   90.00
_cell.angle_gamma   90.00
#
_symmetry.space_group_name_H-M   'P 1'
#
loop_
_entity.id
_entity.type
_entity.pdbx_description
1 polymer ?
#
loop_
_entity_poly.entity_id
_entity_poly.type
_entity_poly.pdbx_seq_one_letter_code
_entity_poly.pdbx_strand_id
1 'polypeptide(L)' 'LKPIYSLNQLTTLPKVFHIDLPVALSSEILKCKTPEAIEQVGTEWLLAQSQELKKAGVPILHYYTLGRPHIVGNVVKQLL' A
#
# COMPACT_ATOMS: atom_id res chain seq x y z
N LEU A 1 -0.39 -7.92 -2.52
CA LEU A 1 -0.49 -6.52 -2.07
C LEU A 1 0.89 -6.01 -1.63
N LYS A 2 1.25 -4.78 -2.01
CA LYS A 2 2.53 -4.15 -1.66
C LYS A 2 2.24 -2.77 -1.04
N PRO A 3 2.81 -2.43 0.14
CA PRO A 3 2.67 -1.09 0.69
C PRO A 3 3.50 -0.08 -0.10
N ILE A 4 3.01 1.16 -0.17
CA ILE A 4 3.80 2.33 -0.55
C ILE A 4 4.19 3.06 0.75
N TYR A 5 5.46 3.38 0.92
CA TYR A 5 5.99 4.06 2.11
C TYR A 5 7.10 5.06 1.76
N SER A 6 7.34 5.30 0.47
CA SER A 6 8.34 6.25 -0.02
C SER A 6 7.91 6.85 -1.36
N LEU A 7 8.28 8.10 -1.61
CA LEU A 7 7.91 8.80 -2.84
C LEU A 7 8.47 8.12 -4.09
N ASN A 8 9.70 7.58 -4.01
CA ASN A 8 10.37 6.89 -5.11
C ASN A 8 9.63 5.60 -5.55
N GLN A 9 8.73 5.05 -4.74
CA GLN A 9 7.91 3.90 -5.14
C GLN A 9 6.88 4.23 -6.20
N LEU A 10 6.50 5.51 -6.36
CA LEU A 10 5.62 5.93 -7.45
C LEU A 10 6.24 5.69 -8.84
N THR A 11 7.57 5.68 -8.94
CA THR A 11 8.28 5.46 -10.20
C THR A 11 8.93 4.07 -10.27
N THR A 12 9.49 3.58 -9.17
CA THR A 12 10.19 2.30 -9.15
C THR A 12 9.25 1.10 -9.24
N LEU A 13 8.08 1.13 -8.60
CA LEU A 13 7.14 -0.01 -8.66
C LEU A 13 6.59 -0.23 -10.08
N PRO A 14 6.08 0.79 -10.81
CA PRO A 14 5.68 0.62 -12.20
C PRO A 14 6.77 0.04 -13.09
N LYS A 15 8.00 0.54 -12.94
CA LYS A 15 9.14 0.12 -13.76
C LYS A 15 9.53 -1.33 -13.51
N VAL A 16 9.56 -1.78 -12.26
CA VAL A 16 10.03 -3.13 -11.88
C VAL A 16 8.94 -4.18 -12.10
N PHE A 17 7.68 -3.83 -11.84
CA PHE A 17 6.57 -4.79 -11.88
C PHE A 17 5.72 -4.68 -13.15
N HIS A 18 6.00 -3.71 -14.03
CA HIS A 18 5.23 -3.44 -15.24
C HIS A 18 3.74 -3.24 -14.95
N ILE A 19 3.44 -2.40 -13.95
CA ILE A 19 2.09 -2.08 -13.49
C ILE A 19 1.82 -0.58 -13.53
N ASP A 20 0.55 -0.21 -13.58
CA ASP A 20 0.10 1.16 -13.33
C ASP A 20 -0.31 1.33 -11.87
N LEU A 21 -0.01 2.50 -11.29
CA LEU A 21 -0.50 2.87 -9.96
C LEU A 21 -1.82 3.65 -10.08
N PRO A 22 -2.79 3.42 -9.19
CA PRO A 22 -4.02 4.22 -9.17
C PRO A 22 -3.71 5.71 -9.05
N VAL A 23 -4.40 6.53 -9.86
CA VAL A 23 -4.23 7.99 -9.87
C VAL A 23 -4.57 8.59 -8.50
N ALA A 24 -5.61 8.08 -7.84
CA ALA A 24 -5.99 8.53 -6.50
C ALA A 24 -4.87 8.33 -5.48
N LEU A 25 -4.27 7.13 -5.44
CA LEU A 25 -3.14 6.83 -4.55
C LEU A 25 -1.94 7.74 -4.86
N SER A 26 -1.57 7.82 -6.14
CA SER A 26 -0.41 8.62 -6.56
C SER A 26 -0.60 10.10 -6.20
N SER A 27 -1.82 10.63 -6.36
CA SER A 27 -2.17 12.02 -6.06
C SER A 27 -2.07 12.32 -4.57
N GLU A 28 -2.54 11.43 -3.70
CA GLU A 28 -2.42 11.64 -2.25
C GLU A 28 -0.96 11.56 -1.78
N ILE A 29 -0.19 10.60 -2.30
CA ILE A 29 1.24 10.46 -1.96
C ILE A 29 2.03 11.70 -2.40
N LEU A 30 1.71 12.30 -3.55
CA LEU A 30 2.37 13.52 -4.04
C LEU A 30 2.10 14.76 -3.18
N LYS A 31 1.01 14.77 -2.38
CA LYS A 31 0.71 15.86 -1.45
C LYS A 31 1.49 15.76 -0.13
N CYS A 32 2.00 14.58 0.20
CA CYS A 32 2.73 14.34 1.43
C CYS A 32 4.07 15.09 1.45
N LYS A 33 4.38 15.73 2.58
CA LYS A 33 5.61 16.51 2.77
C LYS A 33 6.68 15.80 3.59
N THR A 34 6.32 14.71 4.28
CA THR A 34 7.23 13.97 5.15
C THR A 34 7.15 12.47 4.86
N PRO A 35 8.22 11.70 5.14
CA PRO A 35 8.20 10.25 4.99
C PRO A 35 7.09 9.57 5.78
N GLU A 36 6.78 10.07 6.98
CA GLU A 36 5.75 9.53 7.87
C GLU A 36 4.36 9.69 7.25
N ALA A 37 4.08 10.85 6.64
CA ALA A 37 2.82 11.08 5.94
C ALA A 37 2.66 10.16 4.73
N ILE A 38 3.75 9.87 4.00
CA ILE A 38 3.74 8.92 2.88
C ILE A 38 3.43 7.50 3.39
N GLU A 39 4.12 7.06 4.44
CA GLU A 39 3.88 5.75 5.05
C GLU A 39 2.46 5.61 5.59
N GLN A 40 1.92 6.67 6.20
CA GLN A 40 0.54 6.70 6.68
C GLN A 40 -0.45 6.52 5.51
N VAL A 41 -0.38 7.36 4.47
CA VAL A 41 -1.30 7.27 3.32
C VAL A 41 -1.22 5.90 2.65
N GLY A 42 -0.01 5.36 2.45
CA GLY A 42 0.13 4.04 1.85
C GLY A 42 -0.33 2.88 2.75
N THR A 43 -0.25 3.04 4.07
CA THR A 43 -0.82 2.09 5.04
C THR A 43 -2.34 2.10 5.01
N GLU A 44 -2.96 3.29 5.01
CA GLU A 44 -4.40 3.47 4.91
C GLU A 44 -4.94 2.90 3.58
N TRP A 45 -4.25 3.15 2.47
CA TRP A 45 -4.59 2.56 1.17
C TRP A 45 -4.51 1.04 1.19
N LEU A 46 -3.44 0.48 1.76
CA LEU A 46 -3.27 -0.97 1.86
C LEU A 46 -4.40 -1.60 2.68
N LEU A 47 -4.82 -0.96 3.79
CA LEU A 47 -5.94 -1.41 4.60
C LEU A 47 -7.25 -1.41 3.81
N ALA A 48 -7.58 -0.29 3.16
CA ALA A 48 -8.79 -0.14 2.36
C ALA A 48 -8.87 -1.20 1.26
N GLN A 49 -7.79 -1.36 0.48
CA GLN A 49 -7.71 -2.38 -0.57
C GLN A 49 -7.89 -3.81 -0.02
N SER A 50 -7.32 -4.07 1.16
CA SER A 50 -7.43 -5.38 1.80
C SER A 50 -8.86 -5.68 2.27
N GLN A 51 -9.55 -4.68 2.81
CA GLN A 51 -10.96 -4.78 3.20
C GLN A 51 -11.87 -5.03 1.99
N GLU A 52 -11.65 -4.29 0.89
CA GLU A 52 -12.42 -4.47 -0.35
C GLU A 52 -12.25 -5.88 -0.93
N LEU A 53 -11.02 -6.38 -1.00
CA LEU A 53 -10.75 -7.73 -1.50
C LEU A 53 -11.35 -8.81 -0.59
N LYS A 54 -11.24 -8.64 0.74
CA LYS A 54 -11.88 -9.56 1.70
C LYS A 54 -13.40 -9.57 1.52
N LYS A 55 -14.03 -8.39 1.35
CA LYS A 55 -15.47 -8.26 1.08
C LYS A 55 -15.87 -8.90 -0.25
N ALA A 56 -14.99 -8.83 -1.25
CA ALA A 56 -15.18 -9.51 -2.54
C ALA A 56 -15.00 -11.04 -2.48
N GLY A 57 -14.64 -11.59 -1.31
CA GLY A 57 -14.57 -13.03 -1.10
C GLY A 57 -13.31 -13.69 -1.66
N VAL A 58 -12.21 -12.95 -1.86
CA VAL A 58 -10.95 -13.57 -2.29
C VAL A 58 -10.48 -14.57 -1.21
N PRO A 59 -9.96 -15.74 -1.60
CA PRO A 59 -9.63 -16.79 -0.64
C PRO A 59 -8.41 -16.45 0.22
N ILE A 60 -7.45 -15.68 -0.35
CA ILE A 60 -6.16 -15.39 0.28
C ILE A 60 -5.71 -13.97 -0.11
N LEU A 61 -5.14 -13.25 0.86
CA LEU A 61 -4.38 -12.02 0.64
C LEU A 61 -2.88 -12.29 0.87
N HIS A 62 -2.09 -12.19 -0.20
CA HIS A 62 -0.62 -12.29 -0.11
C HIS A 62 0.01 -10.89 -0.08
N TYR A 63 0.91 -10.64 0.88
CA TYR A 63 1.58 -9.35 1.07
C TYR A 63 3.09 -9.45 0.88
N TYR A 64 3.68 -8.46 0.22
CA TYR A 64 5.14 -8.28 0.23
C TYR A 64 5.51 -7.21 1.26
N THR A 65 6.29 -7.58 2.27
CA THR A 65 6.68 -6.67 3.36
C THR A 65 7.75 -5.66 2.96
N LEU A 66 8.53 -5.95 1.92
CA LEU A 66 9.62 -5.08 1.43
C LEU A 66 10.58 -4.61 2.53
N GLY A 67 10.89 -5.50 3.49
CA GLY A 67 11.74 -5.18 4.64
C GLY A 67 11.07 -4.35 5.75
N ARG A 68 9.79 -4.01 5.60
CA ARG A 68 8.97 -3.28 6.59
C ARG A 68 7.76 -4.12 7.04
N PRO A 69 7.98 -5.20 7.81
CA PRO A 69 6.90 -6.10 8.22
C PRO A 69 5.86 -5.44 9.13
N HIS A 70 6.21 -4.37 9.85
CA HIS A 70 5.30 -3.68 10.77
C HIS A 70 4.10 -3.04 10.05
N ILE A 71 4.29 -2.45 8.86
CA ILE A 71 3.19 -1.87 8.06
C ILE A 71 2.14 -2.95 7.77
N VAL A 72 2.59 -4.08 7.22
CA VAL A 72 1.71 -5.21 6.87
C VAL A 72 1.08 -5.81 8.12
N GLY A 73 1.86 -6.01 9.19
CA GLY A 73 1.36 -6.55 10.45
C GLY A 73 0.26 -5.68 11.08
N ASN A 74 0.41 -4.35 11.03
CA ASN A 74 -0.59 -3.42 11.55
C ASN A 74 -1.87 -3.41 10.71
N VAL A 75 -1.77 -3.55 9.38
CA VAL A 75 -2.94 -3.71 8.52
C VAL A 75 -3.65 -5.03 8.82
N VAL A 76 -2.92 -6.15 8.86
CA VAL A 76 -3.51 -7.47 9.09
C VAL A 76 -4.22 -7.53 10.46
N LYS A 77 -3.65 -6.92 11.50
CA LYS A 77 -4.30 -6.83 12.83
C LYS A 77 -5.65 -6.13 12.79
N GLN A 78 -5.87 -5.19 11.87
CA GLN A 78 -7.14 -4.47 11.72
C GLN A 78 -8.14 -5.20 10.83
N LEU A 79 -7.71 -6.28 10.14
CA LEU A 79 -8.56 -7.10 9.28
C LEU A 79 -9.14 -8.32 10.00
N LEU A 80 -8.61 -8.66 11.17
CA LEU A 80 -9.09 -9.73 12.05
C LEU A 80 -10.21 -9.19 12.94
#